data_AF-A0A972C6K3-F1
#
_entry.id   AF-A0A972C6K3-F1
#
_cell.length_a   1.000
_cell.length_b   1.000
_cell.length_c   1.000
_cell.angle_alpha   90.00
_cell.angle_beta   90.00
_cell.angle_gamma   90.00
#
_symmetry.space_group_name_H-M   'P 1'
#
loop_
_entity.id
_entity.type
_entity.pdbx_description
1 polymer ?
#
loop_
_entity_poly.entity_id
_entity_poly.type
_entity_poly.pdbx_seq_one_letter_code
_entity_poly.pdbx_strand_id
1 'polypeptide(L)'
;MTLVVTLDTSFDLLEGESLLEGLERTGHEVEYQCRSGYCGSCRTRLLAGEVRYLTEPLAYVSRNEVLPCCCVPVNTVQLEVMQTHEPEQPVLGEEFEPQTSLDFGK
;
A
#
# COMPACT_ATOMS: atom_id res chain seq x y z
N MET A 1 8.35 15.56 6.08
CA MET A 1 7.09 15.10 5.45
C MET A 1 7.13 15.53 4.00
N THR A 2 6.77 14.63 3.08
CA THR A 2 6.84 14.86 1.63
C THR A 2 5.46 14.68 1.04
N LEU A 3 5.03 15.60 0.17
CA LEU A 3 3.71 15.54 -0.47
C LEU A 3 3.67 14.44 -1.54
N VAL A 4 2.64 13.60 -1.48
CA VAL A 4 2.29 12.63 -2.51
C VAL A 4 0.99 13.09 -3.16
N VAL A 5 0.98 13.17 -4.48
CA VAL A 5 -0.21 13.53 -5.27
C VAL A 5 -0.62 12.30 -6.08
N THR A 6 -1.92 12.01 -6.08
CA THR A 6 -2.52 10.94 -6.87
C THR A 6 -3.45 11.55 -7.92
N LEU A 7 -4.18 10.72 -8.66
CA LEU A 7 -5.08 11.20 -9.70
C LEU A 7 -6.28 12.00 -9.15
N ASP A 8 -6.66 11.74 -7.91
CA ASP A 8 -7.88 12.21 -7.28
C ASP A 8 -7.66 12.98 -5.96
N THR A 9 -6.48 12.85 -5.33
CA THR A 9 -6.19 13.49 -4.06
C THR A 9 -4.70 13.81 -3.86
N SER A 10 -4.36 14.28 -2.66
CA SER A 10 -2.97 14.38 -2.20
C SER A 10 -2.88 14.19 -0.69
N PHE A 11 -1.76 13.68 -0.21
CA PHE A 11 -1.51 13.46 1.21
C PHE A 11 -0.02 13.63 1.57
N ASP A 12 0.25 13.92 2.84
CA ASP A 12 1.60 13.89 3.38
C ASP A 12 2.03 12.46 3.71
N LEU A 13 3.21 12.07 3.23
CA LEU A 13 3.87 10.84 3.64
C LEU A 13 4.49 11.04 5.03
N LEU A 14 4.16 10.14 5.97
CA LEU A 14 4.66 10.22 7.33
C LEU A 14 6.11 9.75 7.39
N GLU A 15 6.80 10.16 8.45
CA GLU A 15 8.19 9.74 8.67
C GLU A 15 8.26 8.23 8.92
N GLY A 16 9.16 7.55 8.21
CA GLY A 16 9.34 6.10 8.29
C GLY A 16 8.48 5.28 7.33
N GLU A 17 7.49 5.88 6.66
CA GLU A 17 6.67 5.18 5.66
C GLU A 17 7.40 5.00 4.32
N SER A 18 7.27 3.81 3.75
CA SER A 18 7.38 3.57 2.32
C SER A 18 6.19 4.21 1.57
N LEU A 19 6.34 4.41 0.26
CA LEU A 19 5.21 4.90 -0.54
C LEU A 19 3.99 3.97 -0.49
N LEU A 20 4.20 2.65 -0.40
CA LEU A 20 3.08 1.71 -0.27
C LEU A 20 2.31 1.93 1.04
N GLU A 21 2.99 2.06 2.17
CA GLU A 21 2.34 2.28 3.47
C GLU A 21 1.54 3.58 3.50
N GLY A 22 2.07 4.65 2.91
CA GLY A 22 1.33 5.91 2.76
C GLY A 22 0.08 5.76 1.89
N LEU A 23 0.18 5.03 0.77
CA LEU A 23 -0.95 4.75 -0.13
C LEU A 23 -2.03 3.93 0.58
N GLU A 24 -1.66 2.84 1.27
CA GLU A 24 -2.59 2.01 2.05
C GLU A 24 -3.28 2.80 3.16
N ARG A 25 -2.51 3.56 3.96
CA ARG A 25 -3.05 4.37 5.07
C ARG A 25 -4.07 5.40 4.59
N THR A 26 -3.93 5.87 3.36
CA THR A 26 -4.81 6.87 2.77
C THR A 26 -5.87 6.24 1.86
N GLY A 27 -6.04 4.92 1.88
CA GLY A 27 -7.14 4.24 1.18
C GLY A 27 -6.95 4.14 -0.33
N HIS A 28 -5.71 4.08 -0.80
CA HIS A 28 -5.42 3.82 -2.21
C HIS A 28 -5.25 2.32 -2.46
N GLU A 29 -5.86 1.83 -3.54
CA GLU A 29 -5.69 0.44 -3.97
C GLU A 29 -4.43 0.31 -4.81
N VAL A 30 -3.47 -0.46 -4.29
CA VAL A 30 -2.23 -0.82 -4.98
C VAL A 30 -2.08 -2.32 -4.83
N GLU A 31 -1.98 -3.04 -5.94
CA GLU A 31 -1.66 -4.46 -5.92
C GLU A 31 -0.33 -4.71 -5.21
N TYR A 32 -0.22 -5.63 -4.25
CA TYR A 32 1.07 -5.94 -3.63
C TYR A 32 1.14 -7.39 -3.16
N GLN A 33 2.36 -7.90 -2.99
CA GLN A 33 2.60 -9.26 -2.47
C GLN A 33 3.81 -9.31 -1.53
N CYS A 34 5.02 -9.05 -2.06
CA CYS A 34 6.25 -9.35 -1.32
C CYS A 34 6.74 -8.27 -0.33
N ARG A 35 6.26 -7.03 -0.46
CA ARG A 35 6.69 -5.84 0.29
C ARG A 35 8.22 -5.57 0.34
N SER A 36 8.98 -6.13 -0.59
CA SER A 36 10.46 -6.13 -0.56
C SER A 36 11.11 -5.88 -1.93
N GLY A 37 10.33 -5.45 -2.93
CA GLY A 37 10.85 -5.19 -4.28
C GLY A 37 11.20 -6.43 -5.09
N TYR A 38 10.86 -7.64 -4.61
CA TYR A 38 11.18 -8.91 -5.28
C TYR A 38 10.19 -9.28 -6.41
N CYS A 39 8.88 -9.18 -6.16
CA CYS A 39 7.86 -9.69 -7.09
C CYS A 39 7.39 -8.68 -8.15
N GLY A 40 7.51 -7.37 -7.87
CA GLY A 40 7.03 -6.31 -8.76
C GLY A 40 5.50 -6.11 -8.80
N SER A 41 4.71 -6.78 -7.95
CA SER A 41 3.25 -6.63 -7.92
C SER A 41 2.80 -5.19 -7.63
N CYS A 42 3.55 -4.46 -6.79
CA CYS A 42 3.27 -3.06 -6.45
C CYS A 42 3.63 -2.05 -7.53
N ARG A 43 3.96 -2.47 -8.75
CA ARG A 43 4.39 -1.54 -9.79
C ARG A 43 3.35 -0.45 -10.02
N THR A 44 3.78 0.80 -9.93
CA THR A 44 2.93 1.98 -10.10
C THR A 44 3.61 2.95 -11.05
N ARG A 45 2.82 3.61 -11.92
CA ARG A 45 3.35 4.61 -12.84
C ARG A 45 3.68 5.91 -12.10
N LEU A 46 4.91 6.39 -12.25
CA LEU A 46 5.39 7.67 -11.75
C LEU A 46 5.18 8.73 -12.84
N LEU A 47 4.28 9.67 -12.57
CA LEU A 47 3.93 10.76 -13.48
C LEU A 47 4.90 11.94 -13.36
N ALA A 48 5.37 12.22 -12.14
CA ALA A 48 6.35 13.26 -11.86
C ALA A 48 7.05 13.02 -10.51
N GLY A 49 8.21 13.66 -10.32
CA GLY A 49 9.01 13.58 -9.11
C GLY A 49 10.08 12.49 -9.16
N GLU A 50 10.71 12.23 -8.01
CA GLU A 50 11.78 11.25 -7.86
C GLU A 50 11.63 10.45 -6.57
N VAL A 51 12.01 9.17 -6.64
CA VAL A 51 12.05 8.27 -5.48
C VAL A 51 13.46 7.71 -5.30
N ARG A 52 13.79 7.35 -4.06
CA ARG A 52 14.95 6.50 -3.75
C ARG A 52 14.49 5.16 -3.21
N TYR A 53 15.17 4.10 -3.61
CA TYR A 53 14.92 2.77 -3.07
C TYR A 53 15.61 2.61 -1.70
N LEU A 54 14.88 2.07 -0.73
CA LEU A 54 15.42 1.68 0.57
C LEU A 54 16.32 0.45 0.45
N THR A 55 15.94 -0.44 -0.48
CA THR A 55 16.69 -1.63 -0.89
C THR A 55 16.57 -1.76 -2.41
N GLU A 56 17.68 -2.09 -3.08
CA GLU A 56 17.70 -2.29 -4.52
C GLU A 56 16.66 -3.36 -4.93
N PRO A 57 15.69 -3.03 -5.80
CA PRO A 57 14.66 -3.98 -6.19
C PRO A 57 15.23 -5.07 -7.09
N LEU A 58 14.72 -6.30 -6.95
CA LEU A 58 15.06 -7.41 -7.84
C LEU A 58 14.11 -7.49 -9.04
N ALA A 59 12.89 -6.99 -8.89
CA ALA A 59 11.95 -6.86 -9.98
C ALA A 59 12.39 -5.74 -10.94
N TYR A 60 12.17 -5.96 -12.24
CA TYR A 60 12.40 -4.94 -13.26
C TYR A 60 11.49 -3.72 -13.04
N VAL A 61 12.07 -2.52 -13.18
CA VAL A 61 11.37 -1.24 -13.08
C VAL A 61 11.65 -0.40 -14.32
N SER A 62 10.60 0.01 -15.03
CA SER A 62 10.74 0.91 -16.19
C SER A 62 10.99 2.35 -15.76
N ARG A 63 11.48 3.21 -16.67
CA ARG A 63 11.81 4.62 -16.35
C ARG A 63 10.65 5.45 -15.76
N ASN A 64 9.42 5.09 -16.07
CA ASN A 64 8.20 5.77 -15.63
C ASN A 64 7.43 4.96 -14.58
N GLU A 65 8.08 4.01 -13.93
CA GLU A 65 7.49 3.13 -12.93
C GLU A 65 8.29 3.18 -11.64
N VAL A 66 7.63 2.84 -10.55
CA VAL A 66 8.24 2.66 -9.23
C VAL A 66 7.69 1.41 -8.56
N LEU A 67 8.38 0.92 -7.53
CA LEU A 67 7.88 -0.10 -6.63
C LEU A 67 7.65 0.54 -5.25
N PRO A 68 6.44 1.04 -4.95
CA PRO A 68 6.11 1.77 -3.73
C PRO A 68 6.47 1.02 -2.44
N CYS A 69 6.49 -0.32 -2.48
CA CYS A 69 6.76 -1.14 -1.31
C CYS A 69 8.19 -1.05 -0.77
N CYS A 70 9.14 -0.52 -1.56
CA CYS A 70 10.54 -0.47 -1.17
C CYS A 70 11.21 0.86 -1.53
N CYS A 71 10.43 1.93 -1.76
CA CYS A 71 10.96 3.26 -2.02
C CYS A 71 10.29 4.34 -1.18
N VAL A 72 10.99 5.47 -1.08
CA VAL A 72 10.52 6.71 -0.45
C VAL A 72 10.76 7.87 -1.41
N PRO A 73 9.90 8.91 -1.40
CA PRO A 73 10.05 10.06 -2.27
C PRO A 73 11.25 10.93 -1.86
N VAL A 74 11.98 11.45 -2.84
CA VAL A 74 13.06 12.44 -2.66
C VAL A 74 12.48 13.86 -2.62
N ASN A 75 11.42 14.09 -3.39
CA ASN A 75 10.67 15.33 -3.51
C ASN A 75 9.18 15.00 -3.72
N THR A 76 8.33 16.00 -3.98
CA THR A 76 6.93 15.74 -4.31
C THR A 76 6.81 14.80 -5.50
N VAL A 77 6.02 13.73 -5.34
CA VAL A 77 5.77 12.73 -6.39
C VAL A 77 4.31 12.76 -6.84
N GLN A 78 4.09 12.46 -8.11
CA GLN A 78 2.76 12.24 -8.69
C GLN A 78 2.65 10.79 -9.17
N LEU A 79 1.65 10.05 -8.68
CA LEU A 79 1.45 8.64 -9.00
C LEU A 79 0.12 8.44 -9.73
N GLU A 80 0.09 7.52 -10.69
CA GLU A 80 -1.14 7.08 -11.36
C GLU A 80 -1.88 6.04 -10.52
N VAL A 81 -2.51 6.48 -9.43
CA VAL A 81 -3.29 5.65 -8.50
C VAL A 81 -4.55 6.43 -8.10
N MET A 82 -5.62 5.73 -7.72
CA MET A 82 -6.88 6.28 -7.22
C MET A 82 -7.11 5.82 -5.77
N GLN A 83 -7.80 6.62 -4.96
CA GLN A 83 -8.40 6.12 -3.72
C GLN A 83 -9.58 5.19 -4.03
N THR A 84 -9.81 4.20 -3.18
CA THR A 84 -11.06 3.46 -3.20
C THR A 84 -12.14 4.32 -2.53
N HIS A 85 -13.28 4.48 -3.21
CA HIS A 85 -14.39 5.31 -2.72
C HIS A 85 -15.22 4.65 -1.61
N GLU A 86 -14.82 3.48 -1.13
CA GLU A 86 -15.46 2.81 0.01
C GLU A 86 -14.48 2.79 1.18
N PRO A 87 -14.74 3.57 2.25
CA PRO A 87 -14.01 3.35 3.48
C PRO A 87 -14.34 1.93 3.94
N GLU A 88 -13.31 1.08 4.04
CA GLU A 88 -13.44 -0.20 4.72
C GLU A 88 -13.99 0.09 6.12
N GLN A 89 -15.26 -0.26 6.33
CA GLN A 89 -15.81 -0.28 7.68
C GLN A 89 -14.97 -1.28 8.46
N PRO A 90 -14.48 -0.93 9.67
CA PRO A 90 -13.89 -1.93 10.54
C PRO A 90 -14.97 -2.97 10.83
N VAL A 91 -14.68 -4.24 10.55
CA VAL A 91 -15.49 -5.38 10.99
C VAL A 91 -15.52 -5.39 12.51
N LEU A 92 -16.47 -4.64 13.07
CA LEU A 92 -16.84 -4.71 14.48
C LEU A 92 -17.86 -5.84 14.62
N GLY A 93 -17.37 -6.98 15.07
CA GLY A 93 -18.15 -8.19 15.26
C GLY A 93 -17.30 -9.33 15.80
N GLU A 94 -16.85 -9.17 17.05
CA GLU A 94 -16.56 -10.26 18.00
C GLU A 94 -17.79 -11.23 18.00
N GLU A 95 -17.72 -12.54 18.19
CA GLU A 95 -17.23 -13.25 19.37
C GLU A 95 -16.96 -14.75 19.03
N PHE A 96 -15.99 -15.30 19.75
CA PHE A 96 -15.60 -16.70 19.81
C PHE A 96 -16.62 -17.49 20.65
N GLU A 97 -17.26 -18.54 20.11
CA GLU A 97 -17.86 -19.59 20.94
C GLU A 97 -17.19 -20.95 20.63
N PRO A 98 -16.55 -21.60 21.63
CA PRO A 98 -16.00 -22.94 21.47
C PRO A 98 -17.15 -23.95 21.44
N GLN A 99 -17.23 -24.75 20.38
CA GLN A 99 -18.15 -25.89 20.34
C GLN A 99 -17.63 -27.00 21.28
N THR A 100 -17.87 -26.86 22.59
CA THR A 100 -17.89 -28.00 23.50
C THR A 100 -19.08 -28.88 23.15
N SER A 101 -18.76 -30.09 22.70
CA SER A 101 -19.61 -31.26 22.54
C SER A 101 -20.74 -31.35 23.59
N LEU A 102 -21.99 -31.14 23.16
CA LEU A 102 -23.14 -31.81 23.74
C LEU A 102 -23.43 -33.02 22.86
N ASP A 103 -22.99 -34.18 23.33
CA ASP A 103 -23.33 -35.47 22.74
C ASP A 103 -24.77 -35.85 23.10
N PHE A 104 -25.41 -36.54 22.17
CA PHE A 104 -26.82 -36.88 22.14
C PHE A 104 -27.20 -37.84 23.27
N GLY A 105 -28.45 -37.72 23.74
CA GLY A 105 -29.00 -38.58 24.78
C GLY A 105 -28.88 -40.08 24.50
N LYS A 106 -28.50 -40.81 25.56
CA LYS A 106 -29.02 -42.12 25.93
C LYS A 106 -28.92 -42.31 27.44
#